data_AF-A0A931MAM8-F1
#
_entry.id   AF-A0A931MAM8-F1
#
_cell.length_a   1.000
_cell.length_b   1.000
_cell.length_c   1.000
_cell.angle_alpha   90.00
_cell.angle_beta   90.00
_cell.angle_gamma   90.00
#
_symmetry.space_group_name_H-M   'P 1'
#
loop_
_entity.id
_entity.type
_entity.pdbx_description
1 polymer ?
#
loop_
_entity_poly.entity_id
_entity_poly.type
_entity_poly.pdbx_seq_one_letter_code
_entity_poly.pdbx_strand_id
1 'polypeptide(L)'
;MKNIINYYAAIFFPITTLVLLTAAGLVSANAFVTLLLIYALIYHPFVSGLRLIANNKINKGELWKNFIPFWNLKYFSFLFFNADVK
;
A
#
# COMPACT_ATOMS: atom_id res chain seq x y z
N MET A 1 -0.15 -1.22 11.81
CA MET A 1 1.18 -0.97 11.22
C MET A 1 1.85 0.22 11.89
N LYS A 2 2.33 0.06 13.14
CA LYS A 2 3.15 1.10 13.80
C LYS A 2 4.63 0.98 13.40
N ASN A 3 5.09 -0.27 13.26
CA ASN A 3 6.43 -0.56 12.78
C ASN A 3 6.52 -0.36 11.24
N ILE A 4 7.54 0.39 10.81
CA ILE A 4 7.85 0.68 9.41
C ILE A 4 8.26 -0.58 8.62
N ILE A 5 8.92 -1.54 9.27
CA ILE A 5 9.33 -2.81 8.65
C ILE A 5 8.09 -3.61 8.23
N ASN A 6 7.08 -3.70 9.10
CA ASN A 6 5.83 -4.41 8.79
C ASN A 6 5.09 -3.74 7.62
N TYR A 7 5.18 -2.42 7.48
CA TYR A 7 4.61 -1.72 6.33
C TYR A 7 5.35 -2.04 5.05
N TYR A 8 6.68 -2.01 5.06
CA TYR A 8 7.47 -2.40 3.90
C TYR A 8 7.23 -3.87 3.52
N ALA A 9 7.18 -4.77 4.49
CA ALA A 9 6.85 -6.17 4.25
C ALA A 9 5.47 -6.30 3.58
N ALA A 10 4.46 -5.56 4.05
CA ALA A 10 3.12 -5.57 3.45
C ALA A 10 3.10 -5.03 2.01
N ILE A 11 3.98 -4.10 1.65
CA ILE A 11 4.08 -3.56 0.27
C ILE A 11 4.86 -4.52 -0.63
N PHE A 12 6.05 -4.93 -0.20
CA PHE A 12 6.97 -5.70 -1.05
C PHE A 12 6.52 -7.15 -1.20
N PHE A 13 5.99 -7.79 -0.16
CA PHE A 13 5.64 -9.20 -0.20
C PHE A 13 4.62 -9.55 -1.30
N PRO A 14 3.50 -8.82 -1.46
CA PRO A 14 2.55 -9.09 -2.55
C PRO A 14 3.15 -8.87 -3.94
N ILE A 15 3.92 -7.78 -4.14
CA ILE A 15 4.56 -7.49 -5.43
C ILE A 15 5.57 -8.60 -5.78
N THR A 16 6.47 -8.94 -4.85
CA THR A 16 7.48 -9.97 -5.06
C THR A 16 6.83 -11.31 -5.36
N THR A 17 5.78 -11.68 -4.60
CA THR A 17 5.03 -12.92 -4.85
C THR A 17 4.41 -12.91 -6.25
N LEU A 18 3.76 -11.81 -6.66
CA LEU A 18 3.15 -11.70 -7.98
C LEU A 18 4.18 -11.83 -9.12
N VAL A 19 5.35 -11.21 -8.97
CA VAL A 19 6.45 -11.30 -9.94
C VAL A 19 7.01 -12.73 -10.02
N LEU A 20 7.25 -13.38 -8.88
CA LEU A 20 7.77 -14.76 -8.85
C LEU A 20 6.80 -15.76 -9.47
N LEU A 21 5.51 -15.63 -9.17
CA LEU A 21 4.47 -16.49 -9.77
C LEU A 21 4.38 -16.30 -11.29
N THR A 22 4.53 -15.06 -11.76
CA THR A 22 4.54 -14.76 -13.19
C THR A 22 5.79 -15.33 -13.87
N ALA A 23 6.96 -15.18 -13.24
CA ALA A 23 8.22 -15.75 -13.73
C ALA A 23 8.20 -17.29 -13.78
N ALA A 24 7.49 -17.93 -12.86
CA ALA A 24 7.26 -19.38 -12.85
C ALA A 24 6.21 -19.85 -13.87
N GLY A 25 5.61 -18.94 -14.66
CA GLY A 25 4.57 -19.27 -15.64
C GLY A 25 3.21 -19.65 -15.02
N LEU A 26 3.01 -19.38 -13.72
CA LEU A 26 1.78 -19.71 -12.99
C LEU A 26 0.68 -18.65 -13.13
N VAL A 27 1.04 -17.47 -13.64
CA VAL A 27 0.14 -16.33 -13.80
C VAL A 27 0.23 -15.84 -15.25
N SER A 28 -0.92 -15.75 -15.92
CA SER A 28 -1.00 -15.19 -17.27
C SER A 28 -0.79 -13.68 -17.28
N ALA A 29 -0.41 -13.10 -18.42
CA ALA A 29 -0.23 -11.65 -18.55
C ALA A 29 -1.48 -10.86 -18.15
N ASN A 30 -2.67 -11.33 -18.56
CA ASN A 30 -3.94 -10.69 -18.18
C ASN A 30 -4.18 -10.76 -16.67
N ALA A 31 -3.95 -11.92 -16.05
CA ALA A 31 -4.09 -12.08 -14.60
C ALA A 31 -3.08 -11.22 -13.83
N PHE A 32 -1.84 -11.11 -14.31
CA PHE A 32 -0.82 -10.22 -13.75
C PHE A 32 -1.30 -8.77 -13.74
N VAL A 33 -1.79 -8.26 -14.88
CA VAL A 33 -2.29 -6.88 -14.98
C VAL A 33 -3.47 -6.64 -14.05
N THR A 34 -4.45 -7.56 -14.01
CA THR A 34 -5.60 -7.44 -13.11
C THR A 34 -5.18 -7.42 -11.65
N LEU A 35 -4.29 -8.33 -11.23
CA LEU A 35 -3.80 -8.40 -9.85
C LEU A 35 -2.94 -7.17 -9.49
N LEU A 36 -2.14 -6.67 -10.43
CA LEU A 36 -1.35 -5.46 -10.23
C LEU A 36 -2.26 -4.23 -10.03
N LEU A 37 -3.35 -4.11 -10.79
CA LEU A 37 -4.33 -3.04 -10.62
C LEU A 37 -5.06 -3.14 -9.28
N ILE A 38 -5.50 -4.34 -8.89
CA ILE A 38 -6.10 -4.58 -7.56
C ILE A 38 -5.10 -4.21 -6.45
N TYR A 39 -3.84 -4.61 -6.61
CA TYR A 39 -2.78 -4.29 -5.68
C TYR A 39 -2.59 -2.76 -5.56
N ALA A 40 -2.45 -2.07 -6.69
CA ALA A 40 -2.14 -0.64 -6.72
C ALA A 40 -3.31 0.25 -6.30
N LEU A 41 -4.54 -0.09 -6.67
CA LEU A 41 -5.73 0.76 -6.49
C LEU A 41 -6.53 0.41 -5.23
N ILE A 42 -6.42 -0.82 -4.73
CA ILE A 42 -7.22 -1.29 -3.59
C ILE A 42 -6.31 -1.60 -2.41
N TYR A 43 -5.40 -2.56 -2.57
CA TYR A 43 -4.60 -3.08 -1.47
C TYR A 43 -3.63 -2.02 -0.91
N HIS A 44 -2.84 -1.38 -1.78
CA HIS A 44 -1.82 -0.42 -1.36
C HIS A 44 -2.41 0.83 -0.67
N PRO A 45 -3.50 1.46 -1.16
CA PRO A 45 -4.23 2.49 -0.45
C PRO A 45 -4.77 2.02 0.89
N PHE A 46 -5.33 0.81 0.97
CA PHE A 46 -5.85 0.27 2.22
C PHE A 46 -4.75 0.08 3.27
N VAL A 47 -3.63 -0.54 2.90
CA VAL A 47 -2.47 -0.77 3.78
C VAL A 47 -1.88 0.56 4.27
N SER A 48 -1.73 1.54 3.38
CA SER A 48 -1.25 2.87 3.73
C SER A 48 -2.21 3.58 4.69
N GLY A 49 -3.52 3.48 4.47
CA GLY A 49 -4.52 4.06 5.36
C GLY A 49 -4.53 3.41 6.74
N LEU A 50 -4.40 2.08 6.81
CA LEU A 50 -4.25 1.35 8.06
C LEU A 50 -3.00 1.75 8.85
N ARG A 51 -1.90 2.09 8.15
CA ARG A 51 -0.70 2.67 8.81
C ARG A 51 -0.99 4.06 9.36
N LEU A 52 -1.65 4.92 8.61
CA LEU A 52 -2.01 6.27 9.08
C LEU A 52 -2.93 6.22 10.31
N ILE A 53 -3.94 5.35 10.30
CA ILE A 53 -4.85 5.13 11.43
C ILE A 53 -4.07 4.61 12.64
N ALA A 54 -3.20 3.61 12.45
CA ALA A 54 -2.43 3.03 13.55
C ALA A 54 -1.48 4.03 14.23
N ASN A 55 -1.15 5.12 13.56
CA ASN A 55 -0.30 6.20 14.07
C ASN A 55 -1.07 7.51 14.31
N ASN A 56 -2.40 7.45 14.40
CA ASN A 56 -3.28 8.58 14.68
C ASN A 56 -3.12 9.78 13.70
N LYS A 57 -2.69 9.53 12.45
CA LYS A 57 -2.58 10.57 11.41
C LYS A 57 -3.89 10.87 10.72
N ILE A 58 -4.80 9.89 10.70
CA ILE A 58 -6.16 10.02 10.16
C ILE A 58 -7.13 9.22 11.03
N ASN A 59 -8.41 9.58 11.00
CA ASN A 59 -9.46 8.80 11.64
C ASN A 59 -9.93 7.63 10.75
N LYS A 60 -10.55 6.60 11.35
CA LYS A 60 -11.09 5.45 10.61
C LYS A 60 -12.09 5.86 9.52
N GLY A 61 -12.90 6.89 9.77
CA GLY A 61 -13.85 7.44 8.78
C GLY A 61 -13.19 8.08 7.56
N GLU A 62 -11.90 8.40 7.64
CA GLU A 62 -11.13 9.01 6.55
C GLU A 62 -10.39 7.98 5.69
N LEU A 63 -10.45 6.69 6.05
CA LEU A 63 -9.76 5.62 5.32
C LEU A 63 -10.09 5.62 3.82
N TRP A 64 -11.36 5.86 3.49
CA TRP A 64 -11.84 5.93 2.11
C TRP A 64 -11.16 7.03 1.29
N LYS A 65 -10.73 8.12 1.92
CA LYS A 65 -10.01 9.20 1.24
C LYS A 65 -8.65 8.74 0.72
N ASN A 66 -8.08 7.67 1.29
CA ASN A 66 -6.80 7.14 0.84
C ASN A 66 -6.86 6.46 -0.53
N PHE A 67 -8.06 6.08 -0.99
CA PHE A 67 -8.30 5.55 -2.33
C PHE A 67 -8.42 6.66 -3.38
N ILE A 68 -8.57 7.92 -2.95
CA ILE A 68 -8.55 9.08 -3.85
C ILE A 68 -7.09 9.32 -4.25
N PRO A 69 -6.79 9.32 -5.56
CA PRO A 69 -5.45 9.62 -6.04
C PRO A 69 -4.91 10.92 -5.44
N PHE A 70 -3.63 10.91 -5.05
CA PHE A 70 -2.88 12.06 -4.52
C PHE A 70 -3.32 12.61 -3.15
N TRP A 71 -4.45 12.21 -2.60
CA TRP A 71 -4.91 12.71 -1.29
C TRP A 71 -3.92 12.45 -0.16
N ASN A 72 -3.23 11.31 -0.23
CA ASN A 72 -2.30 10.84 0.79
C ASN A 72 -0.86 11.38 0.62
N LEU A 73 -0.57 12.17 -0.42
CA LEU A 73 0.77 12.72 -0.66
C LEU A 73 1.28 13.57 0.51
N LYS A 74 0.38 14.29 1.18
CA LYS A 74 0.70 15.05 2.41
C LYS A 74 1.25 14.18 3.54
N TYR A 75 1.00 12.87 3.51
CA TYR A 75 1.52 11.90 4.48
C TYR A 75 2.69 11.07 3.94
N PHE A 76 3.21 11.38 2.74
CA PHE A 76 4.27 10.60 2.10
C PHE A 76 5.50 10.45 3.01
N SER A 77 6.00 11.57 3.56
CA SER A 77 7.18 11.55 4.45
C SER A 77 6.95 10.67 5.68
N PHE A 78 5.73 10.65 6.21
CA PHE A 78 5.38 9.81 7.34
C PHE A 78 5.28 8.34 6.94
N LEU A 79 4.61 8.04 5.83
CA LEU A 79 4.42 6.69 5.32
C LEU A 79 5.74 6.01 4.96
N PHE A 80 6.71 6.74 4.40
CA PHE A 80 7.95 6.14 3.93
C PHE A 80 9.15 6.38 4.85
N PHE A 81 9.16 7.44 5.65
CA PHE A 81 10.32 7.78 6.48
C PHE A 81 10.00 7.90 7.97
N ASN A 82 8.75 7.69 8.40
CA ASN A 82 8.30 8.01 9.76
C ASN A 82 8.62 9.46 10.16
N ALA A 83 8.78 10.35 9.18
CA ALA A 83 9.06 11.76 9.41
C ALA A 83 7.76 12.54 9.26
N ASP A 84 7.40 13.28 10.31
CA ASP A 84 6.31 14.24 10.24
C ASP A 84 6.80 15.48 9.50
N VAL A 85 6.05 15.89 8.46
CA VAL A 85 6.23 17.20 7.85
C VAL A 85 5.65 18.21 8.84
N LYS A 86 6.52 19.05 9.41
CA LYS A 86 6.13 20.19 10.24
C LYS A 86 5.39 21.24 9.41
#